data_AF-F2Z8M0-F1
#
_entry.id   AF-F2Z8M0-F1
#
_cell.length_a   1.000
_cell.length_b   1.000
_cell.length_c   1.000
_cell.angle_alpha   90.00
_cell.angle_beta   90.00
_cell.angle_gamma   90.00
#
_symmetry.space_group_name_H-M   'P 1'
#
loop_
_entity.id
_entity.type
_entity.pdbx_description
1 polymer ?
#
loop_
_entity_poly.entity_id
_entity_poly.type
_entity_poly.pdbx_seq_one_letter_code
_entity_poly.pdbx_strand_id
1 'polypeptide(L)'
;MTTEPKHTDPAPVPDLTIPLSAAEAQALGDDVGQLAMQLGAVLHGLAQLRAGGASTDDLANTILMSNGLMSRLAGIRDAAVRQHAAQGGSYGALASAMVVTRATAQSRRDTLLKKEPSEMEKWATDGD
;
A
#
# COMPACT_ATOMS: atom_id res chain seq x y z
N MET A 1 -43.98 -19.90 -32.00
CA MET A 1 -42.51 -20.00 -31.80
C MET A 1 -42.05 -18.64 -31.32
N THR A 2 -41.84 -18.50 -30.02
CA THR A 2 -41.39 -17.25 -29.39
C THR A 2 -39.93 -17.47 -29.02
N THR A 3 -39.01 -16.80 -29.70
CA THR A 3 -37.58 -16.87 -29.40
C THR A 3 -37.29 -16.05 -28.14
N GLU A 4 -36.92 -16.72 -27.05
CA GLU A 4 -36.38 -16.07 -25.86
C GLU A 4 -35.10 -15.29 -26.21
N PRO A 5 -34.90 -14.08 -25.67
CA PRO A 5 -33.66 -13.34 -25.87
C PRO A 5 -32.53 -14.04 -25.12
N LYS A 6 -31.50 -14.43 -25.87
CA LYS A 6 -30.23 -14.94 -25.35
C LYS A 6 -29.66 -13.92 -24.35
N HIS A 7 -29.66 -14.27 -23.06
CA HIS A 7 -28.98 -13.49 -22.03
C HIS A 7 -27.48 -13.53 -22.37
N THR A 8 -26.94 -12.44 -22.89
CA THR A 8 -25.51 -12.28 -23.04
C THR A 8 -24.97 -12.09 -21.63
N ASP A 9 -24.34 -13.12 -21.06
CA ASP A 9 -23.61 -12.95 -19.81
C ASP A 9 -22.67 -11.75 -19.96
N PRO A 10 -22.68 -10.79 -19.02
CA PRO A 10 -21.73 -9.70 -19.04
C PRO A 10 -20.33 -10.30 -19.04
N ALA A 11 -19.43 -9.74 -19.86
CA ALA A 11 -18.04 -10.16 -19.88
C ALA A 11 -17.49 -10.17 -18.44
N PRO A 12 -16.70 -11.19 -18.05
CA PRO A 12 -16.20 -11.29 -16.69
C PRO A 12 -15.44 -10.00 -16.35
N VAL A 13 -15.88 -9.35 -15.28
CA VAL A 13 -15.16 -8.21 -14.71
C VAL A 13 -13.82 -8.75 -14.22
N PRO A 14 -12.67 -8.24 -14.69
CA PRO A 14 -11.39 -8.75 -14.27
C PRO A 14 -11.16 -8.43 -12.79
N ASP A 15 -11.08 -9.46 -11.95
CA ASP A 15 -10.75 -9.33 -10.53
C ASP A 15 -9.24 -9.28 -10.32
N LEU A 16 -8.77 -8.33 -9.50
CA LEU A 16 -7.39 -8.28 -9.03
C LEU A 16 -7.28 -9.08 -7.74
N THR A 17 -6.60 -10.22 -7.79
CA THR A 17 -6.35 -11.07 -6.62
C THR A 17 -4.87 -11.03 -6.23
N ILE A 18 -4.61 -10.93 -4.93
CA ILE A 18 -3.26 -11.01 -4.35
C ILE A 18 -3.20 -12.32 -3.53
N PRO A 19 -2.46 -13.34 -3.98
CA PRO A 19 -2.37 -14.59 -3.23
C PRO A 19 -1.60 -14.37 -1.93
N LEU A 20 -2.14 -14.88 -0.83
CA LEU A 20 -1.51 -14.87 0.49
C LEU A 20 -1.41 -16.31 1.02
N SER A 21 -0.29 -16.63 1.65
CA SER A 21 -0.20 -17.81 2.52
C SER A 21 -1.05 -17.62 3.77
N ALA A 22 -1.38 -18.73 4.45
CA ALA A 22 -2.13 -18.68 5.71
C ALA A 22 -1.41 -17.84 6.79
N ALA A 23 -0.07 -17.88 6.82
CA ALA A 23 0.73 -17.10 7.75
C ALA A 23 0.66 -15.60 7.46
N GLU A 24 0.72 -15.21 6.18
CA GLU A 24 0.61 -13.80 5.77
C GLU A 24 -0.80 -13.25 6.03
N ALA A 25 -1.84 -14.03 5.71
CA ALA A 25 -3.22 -13.64 6.00
C ALA A 25 -3.46 -13.48 7.52
N GLN A 26 -2.89 -14.38 8.34
CA GLN A 26 -2.98 -14.29 9.79
C GLN A 26 -2.22 -13.08 10.35
N ALA A 27 -1.05 -12.74 9.78
CA ALA A 27 -0.25 -11.60 10.20
C ALA A 27 -0.89 -10.25 9.82
N LEU A 28 -1.60 -10.19 8.69
CA LEU A 28 -2.33 -9.00 8.28
C LEU A 28 -3.63 -8.79 9.08
N GLY A 29 -4.20 -9.86 9.65
CA GLY A 29 -5.42 -9.77 10.46
C GLY A 29 -6.56 -9.06 9.73
N ASP A 30 -7.27 -8.21 10.46
CA ASP A 30 -8.44 -7.47 9.96
C ASP A 30 -8.05 -6.28 9.05
N ASP A 31 -6.79 -5.85 9.08
CA ASP A 31 -6.29 -4.72 8.28
C ASP A 31 -6.27 -5.00 6.77
N VAL A 32 -6.24 -6.28 6.37
CA VAL A 32 -6.20 -6.69 4.96
C VAL A 32 -7.35 -6.07 4.16
N GLY A 33 -8.55 -5.99 4.77
CA GLY A 33 -9.73 -5.43 4.12
C GLY A 33 -9.59 -3.93 3.88
N GLN A 34 -9.10 -3.19 4.87
CA GLN A 34 -8.93 -1.74 4.75
C GLN A 34 -7.81 -1.38 3.77
N LEU A 35 -6.68 -2.09 3.79
CA LEU A 35 -5.58 -1.90 2.85
C LEU A 35 -6.01 -2.22 1.41
N ALA A 36 -6.72 -3.33 1.21
CA ALA A 36 -7.24 -3.71 -0.10
C ALA A 36 -8.24 -2.66 -0.62
N MET A 37 -9.11 -2.13 0.24
CA MET A 37 -10.06 -1.08 -0.11
C MET A 37 -9.35 0.21 -0.50
N GLN A 38 -8.33 0.65 0.25
CA GLN A 38 -7.55 1.85 -0.07
C GLN A 38 -6.81 1.70 -1.40
N LEU A 39 -6.13 0.57 -1.60
CA LEU A 39 -5.45 0.28 -2.87
C LEU A 39 -6.45 0.23 -4.03
N GLY A 40 -7.58 -0.45 -3.84
CA GLY A 40 -8.66 -0.53 -4.81
C GLY A 40 -9.20 0.84 -5.20
N ALA A 41 -9.47 1.72 -4.22
CA ALA A 41 -9.94 3.08 -4.46
C ALA A 41 -8.92 3.92 -5.24
N VAL A 42 -7.63 3.79 -4.93
CA VAL A 42 -6.56 4.47 -5.69
C VAL A 42 -6.49 3.97 -7.14
N LEU A 43 -6.59 2.66 -7.36
CA LEU A 43 -6.60 2.08 -8.71
C LEU A 43 -7.82 2.53 -9.53
N HIS A 44 -9.00 2.55 -8.90
CA HIS A 44 -10.22 3.06 -9.53
C HIS A 44 -10.11 4.55 -9.88
N GLY A 45 -9.63 5.37 -8.94
CA GLY A 45 -9.40 6.80 -9.19
C GLY A 45 -8.43 7.04 -10.35
N LEU A 46 -7.35 6.27 -10.43
CA LEU A 46 -6.41 6.33 -11.56
C LEU A 46 -7.07 5.94 -12.89
N ALA A 47 -7.91 4.90 -12.89
CA ALA A 47 -8.63 4.47 -14.08
C ALA A 47 -9.62 5.55 -14.56
N GLN A 48 -10.38 6.14 -13.65
CA GLN A 48 -11.34 7.20 -13.97
C GLN A 48 -10.65 8.48 -14.47
N LEU A 49 -9.52 8.86 -13.87
CA LEU A 49 -8.68 9.96 -14.34
C LEU A 49 -8.19 9.73 -15.78
N ARG A 50 -7.75 8.50 -16.09
CA ARG A 50 -7.29 8.14 -17.45
C ARG A 50 -8.44 8.05 -18.46
N ALA A 51 -9.64 7.71 -18.02
CA ALA A 51 -10.84 7.68 -18.85
C ALA A 51 -11.46 9.08 -19.06
N GLY A 52 -11.04 10.10 -18.29
CA GLY A 52 -11.56 11.47 -18.39
C GLY A 52 -12.95 11.66 -17.78
N GLY A 53 -13.41 10.73 -16.92
CA GLY A 53 -14.79 10.68 -16.42
C GLY A 53 -14.95 10.79 -14.90
N ALA A 54 -13.90 11.16 -14.16
CA ALA A 54 -13.97 11.25 -12.69
C ALA A 54 -14.82 12.44 -12.23
N SER A 55 -15.81 12.20 -11.37
CA SER A 55 -16.56 13.28 -10.71
C SER A 55 -15.74 13.94 -9.61
N THR A 56 -16.18 15.10 -9.11
CA THR A 56 -15.51 15.76 -7.97
C THR A 56 -15.51 14.87 -6.72
N ASP A 57 -16.59 14.13 -6.48
CA ASP A 57 -16.68 13.21 -5.34
C ASP A 57 -15.74 12.02 -5.49
N ASP A 58 -15.61 11.46 -6.70
CA ASP A 58 -14.65 10.40 -6.99
C ASP A 58 -13.20 10.86 -6.75
N LEU A 59 -12.89 12.08 -7.19
CA LEU A 59 -11.57 12.68 -6.98
C LEU A 59 -11.29 12.91 -5.48
N ALA A 60 -12.27 13.43 -4.73
CA ALA A 60 -12.15 13.63 -3.29
C ALA A 60 -11.91 12.31 -2.55
N ASN A 61 -12.65 11.25 -2.90
CA ASN A 61 -12.46 9.92 -2.33
C ASN A 61 -11.07 9.35 -2.67
N THR A 62 -10.62 9.51 -3.92
CA THR A 62 -9.28 9.08 -4.35
C THR A 62 -8.18 9.77 -3.54
N ILE A 63 -8.32 11.07 -3.29
CA ILE A 63 -7.38 11.85 -2.47
C ILE A 63 -7.36 11.33 -1.02
N LEU A 64 -8.54 11.12 -0.42
CA LEU A 64 -8.65 10.62 0.95
C LEU A 64 -7.98 9.24 1.10
N MET A 65 -8.30 8.31 0.20
CA MET A 65 -7.78 6.95 0.25
C MET A 65 -6.28 6.88 -0.04
N SER A 66 -5.78 7.68 -0.98
CA SER A 66 -4.34 7.76 -1.26
C SER A 66 -3.56 8.36 -0.09
N ASN A 67 -4.08 9.37 0.60
CA ASN A 67 -3.44 9.91 1.81
C ASN A 67 -3.35 8.87 2.92
N GLY A 68 -4.43 8.13 3.18
CA GLY A 68 -4.43 7.04 4.16
C GLY A 68 -3.41 5.95 3.82
N LEU A 69 -3.33 5.58 2.55
CA LEU A 69 -2.36 4.59 2.06
C LEU A 69 -0.91 5.10 2.17
N MET A 70 -0.64 6.35 1.81
CA MET A 70 0.70 6.95 1.93
C MET A 70 1.21 6.96 3.37
N SER A 71 0.33 7.23 4.34
CA SER A 71 0.67 7.19 5.77
C SER A 71 1.11 5.78 6.20
N ARG A 72 0.36 4.75 5.79
CA ARG A 72 0.68 3.34 6.09
C ARG A 72 1.96 2.89 5.40
N LEU A 73 2.16 3.26 4.13
CA LEU A 73 3.39 2.96 3.39
C LEU A 73 4.63 3.62 4.02
N ALA A 74 4.48 4.83 4.56
CA ALA A 74 5.55 5.49 5.31
C ALA A 74 5.88 4.73 6.60
N GLY A 75 4.87 4.29 7.35
CA GLY A 75 5.04 3.45 8.54
C GLY A 75 5.79 2.15 8.25
N ILE A 76 5.35 1.40 7.22
CA ILE A 76 6.01 0.16 6.77
C ILE A 76 7.47 0.41 6.40
N ARG A 77 7.74 1.46 5.61
CA ARG A 77 9.10 1.81 5.21
C ARG A 77 9.98 2.10 6.42
N ASP A 78 9.50 2.93 7.34
CA ASP A 78 10.29 3.38 8.48
C ASP A 78 10.55 2.21 9.46
N ALA A 79 9.54 1.36 9.70
CA ALA A 79 9.69 0.10 10.44
C ALA A 79 10.74 -0.82 9.80
N ALA A 80 10.69 -1.03 8.48
CA ALA A 80 11.66 -1.83 7.75
C ALA A 80 13.09 -1.27 7.85
N VAL A 81 13.26 0.06 7.81
CA VAL A 81 14.56 0.72 7.99
C VAL A 81 15.11 0.47 9.40
N ARG A 82 14.28 0.58 10.44
CA ARG A 82 14.68 0.29 11.82
C ARG A 82 15.06 -1.16 12.01
N GLN A 83 14.26 -2.09 11.48
CA GLN A 83 14.53 -3.52 11.57
C GLN A 83 15.84 -3.88 10.86
N HIS A 84 16.07 -3.36 9.65
CA HIS A 84 17.33 -3.54 8.94
C HIS A 84 18.52 -2.97 9.75
N ALA A 85 18.36 -1.83 10.43
CA ALA A 85 19.39 -1.27 11.30
C ALA A 85 19.66 -2.15 12.54
N ALA A 86 18.61 -2.64 13.20
CA ALA A 86 18.68 -3.50 14.38
C ALA A 86 19.38 -4.83 14.08
N GLN A 87 19.26 -5.35 12.86
CA GLN A 87 19.96 -6.54 12.37
C GLN A 87 21.40 -6.26 11.91
N GLY A 88 21.94 -5.06 12.15
CA GLY A 88 23.30 -4.68 11.77
C GLY A 88 23.48 -4.38 10.27
N GLY A 89 22.39 -4.12 9.56
CA GLY A 89 22.39 -3.87 8.13
C GLY A 89 23.25 -2.67 7.70
N SER A 90 23.91 -2.79 6.55
CA SER A 90 24.86 -1.79 6.06
C SER A 90 24.19 -0.59 5.37
N TYR A 91 24.80 0.59 5.45
CA TYR A 91 24.33 1.76 4.69
C TYR A 91 24.32 1.54 3.17
N GLY A 92 25.22 0.71 2.65
CA GLY A 92 25.27 0.38 1.23
C GLY A 92 24.05 -0.42 0.79
N ALA A 93 23.69 -1.47 1.53
CA ALA A 93 22.51 -2.27 1.26
C ALA A 93 21.22 -1.43 1.35
N LEU A 94 21.12 -0.59 2.38
CA LEU A 94 19.99 0.33 2.53
C LEU A 94 19.90 1.32 1.35
N ALA A 95 21.02 1.87 0.90
CA ALA A 95 21.06 2.79 -0.22
C ALA A 95 20.57 2.14 -1.53
N SER A 96 20.98 0.90 -1.79
CA SER A 96 20.49 0.11 -2.92
C SER A 96 18.99 -0.12 -2.85
N ALA A 97 18.46 -0.51 -1.68
CA ALA A 97 17.03 -0.74 -1.50
C ALA A 97 16.20 0.54 -1.66
N MET A 98 16.73 1.69 -1.22
CA MET A 98 16.06 2.98 -1.31
C MET A 98 16.27 3.71 -2.65
N VAL A 99 17.15 3.20 -3.53
CA VAL A 99 17.55 3.85 -4.79
C VAL A 99 18.07 5.28 -4.55
N VAL A 100 18.97 5.45 -3.57
CA VAL A 100 19.59 6.74 -3.23
C VAL A 100 21.09 6.59 -3.02
N THR A 101 21.81 7.70 -2.85
CA THR A 101 23.23 7.66 -2.48
C THR A 101 23.43 7.09 -1.07
N ARG A 102 24.61 6.52 -0.81
CA ARG A 102 24.99 6.03 0.53
C ARG A 102 24.86 7.10 1.61
N ALA A 103 25.30 8.33 1.32
CA ALA A 103 25.23 9.44 2.26
C ALA A 103 23.76 9.80 2.60
N THR A 104 22.88 9.80 1.60
CA THR A 104 21.44 10.03 1.80
C THR A 104 20.81 8.92 2.64
N ALA A 105 21.12 7.65 2.35
CA ALA A 105 20.61 6.50 3.13
C ALA A 105 21.07 6.56 4.58
N GLN A 106 22.35 6.87 4.82
CA GLN A 106 22.90 7.08 6.15
C GLN A 106 22.16 8.21 6.88
N SER A 107 22.08 9.39 6.27
CA SER A 107 21.40 10.55 6.88
C SER A 107 19.94 10.26 7.24
N ARG A 108 19.20 9.60 6.35
CA ARG A 108 17.80 9.21 6.61
C ARG A 108 17.69 8.20 7.75
N ARG A 109 18.51 7.15 7.76
CA ARG A 109 18.52 6.15 8.83
C ARG A 109 18.85 6.79 10.17
N ASP A 110 19.94 7.56 10.24
CA ASP A 110 20.41 8.16 11.48
C ASP A 110 19.43 9.21 12.01
N THR A 111 18.70 9.89 11.13
CA THR A 111 17.62 10.81 11.52
C THR A 111 16.40 10.07 12.04
N LEU A 112 16.02 8.95 11.41
CA LEU A 112 14.91 8.12 11.85
C LEU A 112 15.17 7.50 13.22
N LEU A 113 16.36 6.91 13.42
CA LEU A 113 16.73 6.25 14.68
C LEU A 113 16.79 7.17 15.89
N LYS A 114 16.90 8.49 15.69
CA LYS A 114 16.84 9.49 16.76
C LYS A 114 15.42 9.84 17.22
N LYS A 115 14.40 9.36 16.50
CA LYS A 115 12.99 9.60 16.81
C LYS A 115 12.37 8.34 17.38
N GLU A 116 11.39 8.53 18.26
CA GLU A 116 10.47 7.45 18.65
C GLU A 116 9.73 6.92 17.42
N PRO A 117 9.42 5.61 17.37
CA PRO A 117 8.55 5.05 16.34
C PRO A 117 7.19 5.76 16.32
N SER A 118 6.76 6.18 15.14
CA SER A 118 5.42 6.73 14.93
C SER A 118 4.33 5.67 15.12
N GLU A 119 3.08 6.09 15.31
CA GLU A 119 1.95 5.17 15.44
C GLU A 119 1.81 4.25 14.21
N MET A 120 2.08 4.76 13.00
CA MET A 120 2.05 3.94 11.79
C MET A 120 3.22 2.95 11.70
N GLU A 121 4.38 3.26 12.31
CA GLU A 121 5.48 2.29 12.43
C GLU A 121 5.12 1.16 13.40
N LYS A 122 4.50 1.49 14.54
CA LYS A 122 4.06 0.50 15.53
C LYS A 122 2.96 -0.40 14.94
N TRP A 123 1.97 0.19 14.29
CA TRP A 123 0.95 -0.53 13.54
C TRP A 123 1.58 -1.51 12.54
N ALA A 124 2.61 -1.07 11.79
CA ALA A 124 3.26 -1.92 10.80
C ALA A 124 4.01 -3.13 11.40
N THR A 125 4.40 -3.07 12.68
CA THR A 125 5.12 -4.18 13.35
C THR A 125 4.23 -5.06 14.20
N ASP A 126 3.22 -4.46 14.84
CA ASP A 126 2.43 -5.12 15.89
C ASP A 126 0.96 -5.36 15.46
N GLY A 127 0.51 -4.74 14.37
CA GLY A 127 -0.91 -4.68 13.99
C GLY A 127 -1.71 -3.70 14.86
N ASP A 128 -3.03 -3.68 14.68
CA ASP A 128 -4.01 -3.07 15.59
C ASP A 128 -4.59 -4.11 16.58
#